data_AF-A0AAJ6YKB4-F1
#
_entry.id   AF-A0AAJ6YKB4-F1
#
_cell.length_a   1.000
_cell.length_b   1.000
_cell.length_c   1.000
_cell.angle_alpha   90.00
_cell.angle_beta   90.00
_cell.angle_gamma   90.00
#
_symmetry.space_group_name_H-M   'P 1'
#
loop_
_entity.id
_entity.type
_entity.pdbx_description
1 polymer ?
#
loop_
_entity_poly.entity_id
_entity_poly.type
_entity_poly.pdbx_seq_one_letter_code
_entity_poly.pdbx_strand_id
1 'polypeptide(L)'
;MCLGPGCDYEYDLDYDESYEHQGYEAADLEYQCICPPQYTGKNCQDSLDPCMSEPCHHSATCDILPEGGYVCKCRPGRTGVHCETVDSELTEFLVPELSGDGYLELPCLEGVGRTFSIELWFLTRASDGLLLYNGQLSNGRGDFISLNLVQGRLEFRFNLGSGIANITSPDLVTLDTWHSVRISRLGREGLLRLDNGTVARGFSGNPLTELNLEMPLYIGGVKHWHEMHRLAGATSGLFGAIQRLMVNEKTYQNLALNFSIPQHNTDIYDGLPCPINSNPCRNGGVCFPLLNSFFCKCADGYDGIKCEFSTGGENSEQAVRFNGENYLQFKHRFGRSPNTTNATIGDYIDESYTDYDTEDDAYYDYQNYDYSERREQQSNKFELRLRTTHPEGVIAWIGRGKLEHLMLSLHEGYVMLSYRGKRDEFTIRSKERIDDGFFHRIRAIRRRRSILLQIDEQSPVKLASESGPLTTNGKLFVGGRPGHRGLKACVRDFVVDKRIIDLARRKIQLCHENDV
;
A
#
# COMPACT_ATOMS: atom_id res chain seq x y z
N MET A 1 -27.39 4.03 18.54
CA MET A 1 -27.64 3.57 19.93
C MET A 1 -28.68 2.46 19.86
N CYS A 2 -28.30 1.22 20.13
CA CYS A 2 -29.27 0.20 20.54
C CYS A 2 -29.41 0.35 22.06
N LEU A 3 -30.55 0.88 22.51
CA LEU A 3 -30.93 0.79 23.92
C LEU A 3 -31.58 -0.59 24.12
N GLY A 4 -31.09 -1.28 25.15
CA GLY A 4 -31.35 -2.71 25.41
C GLY A 4 -32.68 -3.02 26.11
N PRO A 5 -32.69 -4.00 27.03
CA PRO A 5 -33.75 -5.00 27.18
C PRO A 5 -34.85 -4.56 28.15
N GLY A 6 -36.11 -4.82 27.80
CA GLY A 6 -37.27 -4.59 28.66
C GLY A 6 -38.14 -3.43 28.18
N CYS A 7 -39.09 -3.72 27.31
CA CYS A 7 -40.27 -2.89 27.12
C CYS A 7 -41.44 -3.66 27.76
N ASP A 8 -41.68 -3.41 29.04
CA ASP A 8 -43.02 -3.56 29.62
C ASP A 8 -43.89 -2.42 29.07
N TYR A 9 -44.90 -2.78 28.30
CA TYR A 9 -46.07 -1.91 28.09
C TYR A 9 -47.31 -2.76 28.33
N GLU A 10 -47.86 -2.63 29.53
CA GLU A 10 -49.25 -2.97 29.83
C GLU A 10 -50.16 -2.15 28.90
N TYR A 11 -51.00 -2.85 28.14
CA TYR A 11 -52.18 -2.25 27.53
C TYR A 11 -53.40 -2.87 28.19
N ASP A 12 -54.12 -2.04 28.95
CA ASP A 12 -55.50 -2.31 29.35
C ASP A 12 -56.35 -2.45 28.08
N LEU A 13 -56.93 -3.64 27.89
CA LEU A 13 -57.86 -3.95 26.81
C LEU A 13 -59.28 -3.84 27.35
N ASP A 14 -59.95 -2.72 27.09
CA ASP A 14 -61.40 -2.65 27.13
C ASP A 14 -61.97 -3.37 25.90
N TYR A 15 -62.74 -4.42 26.16
CA TYR A 15 -63.43 -5.24 25.17
C TYR A 15 -64.71 -4.51 24.72
N ASP A 16 -64.83 -4.18 23.44
CA ASP A 16 -66.12 -3.86 22.82
C ASP A 16 -66.40 -4.84 21.67
N GLU A 17 -67.48 -5.60 21.82
CA GLU A 17 -67.97 -6.60 20.87
C GLU A 17 -68.89 -5.94 19.84
N SER A 18 -68.39 -5.62 18.65
CA SER A 18 -69.29 -5.48 17.49
C SER A 18 -68.61 -5.68 16.13
N TYR A 19 -68.96 -6.81 15.51
CA TYR A 19 -69.31 -6.98 14.09
C TYR A 19 -68.29 -6.77 12.95
N GLU A 20 -68.02 -7.91 12.30
CA GLU A 20 -67.96 -8.23 10.86
C GLU A 20 -66.86 -7.67 9.93
N HIS A 21 -66.16 -8.64 9.33
CA HIS A 21 -65.26 -8.58 8.18
C HIS A 21 -65.61 -7.55 7.10
N GLN A 22 -64.67 -6.61 6.86
CA GLN A 22 -64.26 -6.19 5.52
C GLN A 22 -62.88 -5.51 5.58
N GLY A 23 -62.06 -5.76 4.55
CA GLY A 23 -60.61 -5.60 4.55
C GLY A 23 -60.07 -4.22 4.91
N TYR A 24 -58.98 -4.24 5.69
CA TYR A 24 -58.03 -3.15 5.81
C TYR A 24 -56.65 -3.76 5.53
N GLU A 25 -55.97 -3.26 4.50
CA GLU A 25 -54.55 -3.52 4.28
C GLU A 25 -53.80 -3.24 5.58
N ALA A 26 -53.02 -4.22 6.05
CA ALA A 26 -52.01 -3.96 7.05
C ALA A 26 -51.04 -2.96 6.42
N ALA A 27 -51.14 -1.69 6.79
CA ALA A 27 -50.09 -0.73 6.53
C ALA A 27 -48.86 -1.22 7.28
N ASP A 28 -47.97 -1.86 6.53
CA ASP A 28 -46.67 -2.32 6.97
C ASP A 28 -45.96 -1.13 7.62
N LEU A 29 -45.87 -1.13 8.96
CA LEU A 29 -45.13 -0.12 9.70
C LEU A 29 -43.65 -0.36 9.42
N GLU A 30 -43.19 0.15 8.28
CA GLU A 30 -41.82 0.01 7.83
C GLU A 30 -40.92 0.85 8.76
N TYR A 31 -40.22 0.19 9.68
CA TYR A 31 -39.25 0.85 10.53
C TYR A 31 -38.02 1.22 9.68
N GLN A 32 -37.57 2.46 9.80
CA GLN A 32 -36.36 2.94 9.14
C GLN A 32 -35.26 3.13 10.17
N CYS A 33 -34.19 2.33 10.07
CA CYS A 33 -33.01 2.51 10.89
C CYS A 33 -32.23 3.76 10.45
N ILE A 34 -31.88 4.63 11.39
CA ILE A 34 -30.88 5.68 11.16
C ILE A 34 -29.50 5.05 11.33
N CYS A 35 -28.79 4.89 10.23
CA CYS A 35 -27.50 4.21 10.24
C CYS A 35 -26.35 5.13 10.66
N PRO A 36 -25.31 4.58 11.34
CA PRO A 36 -24.05 5.28 11.53
C PRO A 36 -23.46 5.73 10.19
N PRO A 37 -22.63 6.80 10.17
CA PRO A 37 -21.85 7.13 8.98
C PRO A 37 -21.11 5.89 8.49
N GLN A 38 -21.12 5.66 7.17
CA GLN A 38 -20.52 4.49 6.48
C GLN A 38 -21.33 3.19 6.53
N TYR A 39 -22.59 3.18 6.98
CA TYR A 39 -23.46 2.01 6.93
C TYR A 39 -24.83 2.34 6.30
N THR A 40 -25.43 1.37 5.61
CA THR A 40 -26.74 1.45 4.97
C THR A 40 -27.50 0.12 5.07
N GLY A 41 -28.71 0.07 4.51
CA GLY A 41 -29.60 -1.07 4.57
C GLY A 41 -30.62 -0.96 5.71
N LYS A 42 -31.69 -1.77 5.62
CA LYS A 42 -32.82 -1.71 6.57
C LYS A 42 -32.38 -1.87 8.04
N ASN A 43 -31.28 -2.57 8.28
CA ASN A 43 -30.69 -2.81 9.61
C ASN A 43 -29.25 -2.31 9.71
N CYS A 44 -28.82 -1.39 8.83
CA CYS A 44 -27.45 -0.87 8.80
C CYS A 44 -26.38 -1.95 8.60
N GLN A 45 -26.74 -3.04 7.91
CA GLN A 45 -25.87 -4.19 7.70
C GLN A 45 -24.91 -4.02 6.52
N ASP A 46 -25.21 -3.09 5.61
CA ASP A 46 -24.45 -2.89 4.38
C ASP A 46 -23.40 -1.80 4.61
N SER A 47 -22.12 -2.15 4.50
CA SER A 47 -21.02 -1.19 4.64
C SER A 47 -20.93 -0.32 3.38
N LEU A 48 -20.99 1.00 3.56
CA LEU A 48 -20.70 2.00 2.53
C LEU A 48 -19.20 2.31 2.50
N ASP A 49 -18.33 1.30 2.62
CA ASP A 49 -16.88 1.53 2.54
C ASP A 49 -16.49 1.78 1.07
N PRO A 50 -16.21 3.03 0.68
CA PRO A 50 -15.84 3.35 -0.69
C PRO A 50 -14.47 2.77 -1.10
N CYS A 51 -13.63 2.38 -0.14
CA CYS A 51 -12.30 1.83 -0.42
C CYS A 51 -12.34 0.37 -0.86
N MET A 52 -13.46 -0.34 -0.67
CA MET A 52 -13.64 -1.75 -1.08
C MET A 52 -13.57 -1.95 -2.60
N SER A 53 -13.80 -0.91 -3.39
CA SER A 53 -13.64 -0.95 -4.85
C SER A 53 -12.20 -0.70 -5.31
N GLU A 54 -11.25 -0.57 -4.37
CA GLU A 54 -9.85 -0.23 -4.62
C GLU A 54 -9.68 0.98 -5.55
N PRO A 55 -10.32 2.13 -5.23
CA PRO A 55 -10.38 3.26 -6.16
C PRO A 55 -9.04 3.99 -6.34
N CYS A 56 -8.07 3.74 -5.45
CA CYS A 56 -6.77 4.39 -5.47
C CYS A 56 -5.75 3.56 -6.27
N HIS A 57 -5.17 4.14 -7.32
CA HIS A 57 -4.18 3.47 -8.16
C HIS A 57 -2.81 3.35 -7.48
N HIS A 58 -2.00 2.43 -8.01
CA HIS A 58 -0.58 2.27 -7.66
C HIS A 58 -0.34 2.06 -6.16
N SER A 59 -1.22 1.31 -5.49
CA SER A 59 -1.12 1.00 -4.05
C SER A 59 -1.02 2.24 -3.16
N ALA A 60 -1.71 3.32 -3.56
CA ALA A 60 -2.01 4.45 -2.70
C ALA A 60 -3.01 4.03 -1.62
N THR A 61 -2.85 4.60 -0.42
CA THR A 61 -3.73 4.28 0.71
C THR A 61 -5.07 4.96 0.51
N CYS A 62 -6.15 4.19 0.53
CA CYS A 62 -7.51 4.74 0.55
C CYS A 62 -7.93 5.02 1.99
N ASP A 63 -8.38 6.23 2.26
CA ASP A 63 -8.89 6.65 3.56
C ASP A 63 -10.31 7.16 3.45
N ILE A 64 -11.18 6.70 4.34
CA ILE A 64 -12.58 7.13 4.39
C ILE A 64 -12.66 8.48 5.13
N LEU A 65 -13.36 9.44 4.54
CA LEU A 65 -13.52 10.78 5.11
C LEU A 65 -14.65 10.83 6.18
N PRO A 66 -14.56 11.72 7.18
CA PRO A 66 -15.58 11.87 8.22
C PRO A 66 -16.99 12.20 7.68
N GLU A 67 -17.07 12.98 6.61
CA GLU A 67 -18.30 13.36 5.90
C GLU A 67 -18.86 12.27 4.97
N GLY A 68 -18.17 11.15 4.81
CA GLY A 68 -18.44 10.13 3.79
C GLY A 68 -17.59 10.31 2.52
N GLY A 69 -17.48 9.25 1.72
CA GLY A 69 -16.54 9.22 0.58
C GLY A 69 -15.11 8.85 1.00
N TYR A 70 -14.15 9.01 0.08
CA TYR A 70 -12.75 8.61 0.29
C TYR A 70 -11.77 9.62 -0.28
N VAL A 71 -10.55 9.58 0.25
CA VAL A 71 -9.38 10.24 -0.31
C VAL A 71 -8.29 9.21 -0.59
N CYS A 72 -7.67 9.34 -1.76
CA CYS A 72 -6.47 8.58 -2.08
C CYS A 72 -5.23 9.32 -1.60
N LYS A 73 -4.53 8.74 -0.62
CA LYS A 73 -3.22 9.21 -0.20
C LYS A 73 -2.18 8.81 -1.22
N CYS A 74 -1.93 9.73 -2.14
CA CYS A 74 -0.91 9.50 -3.15
C CYS A 74 0.46 9.36 -2.48
N ARG A 75 1.20 8.37 -2.97
CA ARG A 75 2.61 8.24 -2.66
C ARG A 75 3.34 9.49 -3.19
N PRO A 76 4.44 9.90 -2.56
CA PRO A 76 5.22 11.03 -3.03
C PRO A 76 5.62 10.87 -4.50
N GLY A 77 5.58 11.96 -5.26
CA GLY A 77 5.82 11.94 -6.71
C GLY A 77 4.62 11.46 -7.53
N ARG A 78 3.44 11.30 -6.93
CA ARG A 78 2.17 11.10 -7.65
C ARG A 78 1.10 12.06 -7.15
N THR A 79 0.20 12.40 -8.05
CA THR A 79 -0.92 13.32 -7.85
C THR A 79 -2.16 12.81 -8.61
N GLY A 80 -3.26 13.55 -8.51
CA GLY A 80 -4.56 13.16 -9.06
C GLY A 80 -5.50 12.62 -7.99
N VAL A 81 -6.78 12.47 -8.34
CA VAL A 81 -7.85 12.07 -7.41
C VAL A 81 -7.67 10.60 -7.00
N HIS A 82 -7.13 9.79 -7.90
CA HIS A 82 -6.87 8.36 -7.71
C HIS A 82 -5.37 8.04 -7.75
N CYS A 83 -4.50 9.04 -7.67
CA CYS A 83 -3.04 8.87 -7.73
C CYS A 83 -2.52 8.30 -9.06
N GLU A 84 -3.26 8.57 -10.13
CA GLU A 84 -2.96 8.14 -11.48
C GLU A 84 -1.79 8.90 -12.10
N THR A 85 -1.62 10.18 -11.74
CA THR A 85 -0.66 11.09 -12.37
C THR A 85 0.71 10.96 -11.69
N VAL A 86 1.77 10.81 -12.47
CA VAL A 86 3.15 10.94 -11.98
C VAL A 86 3.51 12.42 -12.00
N ASP A 87 4.02 12.93 -10.88
CA ASP A 87 4.61 14.27 -10.82
C ASP A 87 6.00 14.21 -11.47
N SER A 88 6.04 14.44 -12.78
CA SER A 88 7.28 14.43 -13.57
C SER A 88 8.22 15.57 -13.18
N GLU A 89 7.68 16.68 -12.67
CA GLU A 89 8.44 17.88 -12.28
C GLU A 89 9.19 17.72 -10.96
N LEU A 90 8.80 16.74 -10.14
CA LEU A 90 9.46 16.44 -8.88
C LEU A 90 10.81 15.74 -9.11
N THR A 91 11.86 16.53 -9.30
CA THR A 91 13.26 16.09 -9.49
C THR A 91 14.08 16.04 -8.20
N GLU A 92 13.56 16.66 -7.14
CA GLU A 92 14.16 16.68 -5.81
C GLU A 92 13.04 16.69 -4.75
N PHE A 93 13.30 16.07 -3.60
CA PHE A 93 12.39 16.10 -2.46
C PHE A 93 13.18 16.40 -1.19
N LEU A 94 12.91 17.55 -0.58
CA LEU A 94 13.55 17.96 0.66
C LEU A 94 12.53 18.12 1.78
N VAL A 95 12.97 17.81 2.99
CA VAL A 95 12.17 17.85 4.22
C VAL A 95 12.65 19.02 5.07
N PRO A 96 11.77 19.95 5.48
CA PRO A 96 12.14 21.05 6.36
C PRO A 96 12.42 20.53 7.78
N GLU A 97 13.53 20.99 8.33
CA GLU A 97 13.90 20.86 9.73
C GLU A 97 13.66 22.19 10.45
N LEU A 98 13.13 22.11 11.67
CA LEU A 98 12.78 23.23 12.53
C LEU A 98 13.55 23.10 13.85
N SER A 99 14.20 24.19 14.27
CA SER A 99 15.08 24.23 15.45
C SER A 99 14.40 24.80 16.70
N GLY A 100 13.05 24.85 16.73
CA GLY A 100 12.25 25.37 17.84
C GLY A 100 11.81 26.83 17.71
N ASP A 101 12.45 27.62 16.84
CA ASP A 101 12.07 29.00 16.50
C ASP A 101 11.65 29.17 15.03
N GLY A 102 11.86 28.14 14.20
CA GLY A 102 11.43 28.11 12.81
C GLY A 102 9.94 27.83 12.62
N TYR A 103 9.39 28.24 11.48
CA TYR A 103 8.02 27.94 11.08
C TYR A 103 7.83 27.98 9.56
N LEU A 104 6.80 27.26 9.09
CA LEU A 104 6.24 27.40 7.75
C LEU A 104 4.91 28.17 7.85
N GLU A 105 4.69 29.10 6.92
CA GLU A 105 3.46 29.90 6.85
C GLU A 105 2.65 29.49 5.61
N LEU A 106 1.49 28.86 5.80
CA LEU A 106 0.60 28.44 4.74
C LEU A 106 -0.67 29.32 4.71
N PRO A 107 -1.40 29.36 3.57
CA PRO A 107 -2.70 30.04 3.52
C PRO A 107 -3.65 29.55 4.62
N CYS A 108 -4.58 30.44 5.01
CA CYS A 108 -5.63 30.11 5.97
C CYS A 108 -6.40 28.85 5.53
N LEU A 109 -6.82 28.05 6.50
CA LEU A 109 -7.64 26.88 6.25
C LEU A 109 -9.03 27.28 5.74
N GLU A 110 -9.37 26.84 4.53
CA GLU A 110 -10.67 27.08 3.90
C GLU A 110 -11.59 25.85 4.05
N GLY A 111 -12.90 26.09 4.13
CA GLY A 111 -13.90 25.02 4.19
C GLY A 111 -13.95 24.23 5.51
N VAL A 112 -13.22 24.65 6.54
CA VAL A 112 -13.07 23.92 7.82
C VAL A 112 -14.15 24.22 8.85
N GLY A 113 -15.22 24.95 8.47
CA GLY A 113 -16.24 25.46 9.38
C GLY A 113 -16.97 24.36 10.17
N ARG A 114 -17.47 23.33 9.49
CA ARG A 114 -18.20 22.22 10.15
C ARG A 114 -17.39 20.95 10.31
N THR A 115 -16.54 20.63 9.33
CA THR A 115 -15.71 19.43 9.33
C THR A 115 -14.32 19.76 8.83
N PHE A 116 -13.32 19.05 9.32
CA PHE A 116 -12.01 18.99 8.70
C PHE A 116 -11.28 17.72 9.11
N SER A 117 -10.28 17.34 8.31
CA SER A 117 -9.32 16.29 8.62
C SER A 117 -7.91 16.79 8.29
N ILE A 118 -6.97 16.66 9.21
CA ILE A 118 -5.56 17.02 8.99
C ILE A 118 -4.69 15.84 9.38
N GLU A 119 -3.75 15.48 8.52
CA GLU A 119 -2.71 14.50 8.80
C GLU A 119 -1.34 15.15 8.65
N LEU A 120 -0.49 14.95 9.66
CA LEU A 120 0.86 15.49 9.70
C LEU A 120 1.85 14.37 9.96
N TRP A 121 2.91 14.30 9.16
CA TRP A 121 4.02 13.38 9.37
C TRP A 121 5.20 14.16 9.92
N PHE A 122 5.62 13.82 11.13
CA PHE A 122 6.61 14.58 11.87
C PHE A 122 7.61 13.66 12.58
N LEU A 123 8.79 14.22 12.83
CA LEU A 123 9.81 13.69 13.72
C LEU A 123 10.12 14.77 14.75
N THR A 124 10.34 14.38 16.00
CA THR A 124 10.69 15.31 17.08
C THR A 124 11.92 14.81 17.83
N ARG A 125 12.75 15.74 18.30
CA ARG A 125 13.86 15.47 19.23
C ARG A 125 13.67 16.12 20.61
N ALA A 126 12.53 16.79 20.80
CA ALA A 126 12.11 17.36 22.06
C ALA A 126 10.77 16.74 22.51
N SER A 127 10.50 16.76 23.82
CA SER A 127 9.23 16.31 24.41
C SER A 127 8.11 17.34 24.32
N ASP A 128 8.42 18.57 23.92
CA ASP A 128 7.51 19.69 23.90
C ASP A 128 7.74 20.52 22.63
N GLY A 129 6.66 21.04 22.03
CA GLY A 129 6.75 21.88 20.83
C GLY A 129 5.42 22.04 20.09
N LEU A 130 5.27 23.15 19.38
CA LEU A 130 4.12 23.40 18.51
C LEU A 130 4.28 22.67 17.17
N LEU A 131 3.31 21.84 16.80
CA LEU A 131 3.29 21.19 15.48
C LEU A 131 2.47 22.00 14.46
N LEU A 132 1.31 22.51 14.88
CA LEU A 132 0.38 23.23 14.00
C LEU A 132 -0.42 24.25 14.80
N TYR A 133 -0.60 25.46 14.24
CA TYR A 133 -1.51 26.47 14.77
C TYR A 133 -2.23 27.23 13.65
N ASN A 134 -3.53 27.43 13.79
CA ASN A 134 -4.27 28.39 12.98
C ASN A 134 -5.36 29.03 13.83
N GLY A 135 -5.49 30.36 13.76
CA GLY A 135 -6.39 31.12 14.62
C GLY A 135 -7.19 32.16 13.85
N GLN A 136 -8.14 32.78 14.55
CA GLN A 136 -9.00 33.80 13.97
C GLN A 136 -8.34 35.18 13.98
N LEU A 137 -7.94 35.67 15.16
CA LEU A 137 -7.47 37.05 15.31
C LEU A 137 -6.02 37.10 15.80
N SER A 138 -5.24 38.04 15.28
CA SER A 138 -3.85 38.27 15.68
C SER A 138 -3.69 38.86 17.09
N ASN A 139 -4.78 39.21 17.78
CA ASN A 139 -4.75 39.68 19.17
C ASN A 139 -4.82 38.53 20.19
N GLY A 140 -4.66 37.27 19.76
CA GLY A 140 -4.73 36.08 20.61
C GLY A 140 -6.13 35.77 21.12
N ARG A 141 -7.17 36.20 20.40
CA ARG A 141 -8.59 35.92 20.71
C ARG A 141 -9.29 35.23 19.54
N GLY A 142 -10.51 34.79 19.81
CA GLY A 142 -11.38 34.14 18.84
C GLY A 142 -11.13 32.65 18.77
N ASP A 143 -11.57 32.07 17.66
CA ASP A 143 -11.46 30.65 17.37
C ASP A 143 -10.01 30.28 17.05
N PHE A 144 -9.66 29.04 17.35
CA PHE A 144 -8.36 28.50 16.97
C PHE A 144 -8.37 26.97 16.93
N ILE A 145 -7.38 26.44 16.24
CA ILE A 145 -6.93 25.05 16.35
C ILE A 145 -5.44 25.04 16.66
N SER A 146 -5.00 24.10 17.49
CA SER A 146 -3.59 23.87 17.77
C SER A 146 -3.32 22.39 18.00
N LEU A 147 -2.21 21.90 17.47
CA LEU A 147 -1.67 20.58 17.78
C LEU A 147 -0.29 20.76 18.40
N ASN A 148 -0.14 20.28 19.63
CA ASN A 148 1.07 20.48 20.42
C ASN A 148 1.62 19.13 20.85
N LEU A 149 2.94 19.09 21.04
CA LEU A 149 3.61 18.08 21.84
C LEU A 149 3.78 18.65 23.25
N VAL A 150 3.34 17.90 24.25
CA VAL A 150 3.40 18.26 25.68
C VAL A 150 3.83 17.04 26.46
N GLN A 151 5.03 17.08 27.04
CA GLN A 151 5.61 15.98 27.82
C GLN A 151 5.57 14.61 27.08
N GLY A 152 5.83 14.62 25.77
CA GLY A 152 5.85 13.44 24.92
C GLY A 152 4.47 12.92 24.50
N ARG A 153 3.38 13.62 24.81
CA ARG A 153 2.02 13.34 24.30
C ARG A 153 1.57 14.42 23.35
N LEU A 154 0.72 14.05 22.40
CA LEU A 154 0.08 15.03 21.53
C LEU A 154 -1.16 15.59 22.21
N GLU A 155 -1.36 16.89 22.10
CA GLU A 155 -2.57 17.58 22.54
C GLU A 155 -3.18 18.34 21.36
N PHE A 156 -4.34 17.86 20.90
CA PHE A 156 -5.16 18.59 19.96
C PHE A 156 -6.16 19.46 20.72
N ARG A 157 -6.04 20.77 20.55
CA ARG A 157 -6.91 21.75 21.18
C ARG A 157 -7.61 22.59 20.11
N PHE A 158 -8.88 22.88 20.34
CA PHE A 158 -9.62 23.80 19.48
C PHE A 158 -10.68 24.58 20.26
N ASN A 159 -11.01 25.76 19.77
CA ASN A 159 -12.02 26.64 20.32
C ASN A 159 -12.96 27.12 19.21
N LEU A 160 -14.26 27.00 19.47
CA LEU A 160 -15.36 27.45 18.59
C LEU A 160 -16.09 28.66 19.20
N GLY A 161 -15.46 29.38 20.13
CA GLY A 161 -16.01 30.53 20.84
C GLY A 161 -16.82 30.20 22.12
N SER A 162 -17.13 28.93 22.38
CA SER A 162 -17.98 28.50 23.52
C SER A 162 -17.27 27.60 24.54
N GLY A 163 -15.95 27.49 24.46
CA GLY A 163 -15.13 26.68 25.37
C GLY A 163 -14.25 25.70 24.60
N ILE A 164 -13.07 25.45 25.14
CA ILE A 164 -12.04 24.65 24.46
C ILE A 164 -12.33 23.15 24.57
N ALA A 165 -12.00 22.42 23.51
CA ALA A 165 -11.71 21.01 23.61
C ALA A 165 -10.20 20.84 23.83
N ASN A 166 -9.80 19.90 24.69
CA ASN A 166 -8.41 19.44 24.82
C ASN A 166 -8.39 17.92 24.74
N ILE A 167 -7.76 17.38 23.70
CA ILE A 167 -7.73 15.95 23.39
C ILE A 167 -6.28 15.49 23.42
N THR A 168 -5.92 14.69 24.42
CA THR A 168 -4.56 14.17 24.59
C THR A 168 -4.42 12.77 23.99
N SER A 169 -3.28 12.50 23.37
CA SER A 169 -2.97 11.16 22.86
C SER A 169 -2.77 10.16 24.01
N PRO A 170 -3.43 8.99 23.93
CA PRO A 170 -3.21 7.89 24.87
C PRO A 170 -1.82 7.28 24.70
N ASP A 171 -1.29 7.32 23.48
CA ASP A 171 0.02 6.82 23.11
C ASP A 171 1.08 7.94 23.23
N LEU A 172 2.32 7.58 23.56
CA LEU A 172 3.47 8.49 23.64
C LEU A 172 4.15 8.60 22.27
N VAL A 173 4.68 9.79 21.98
CA VAL A 173 5.54 10.04 20.83
C VAL A 173 6.97 9.65 21.20
N THR A 174 7.59 8.80 20.39
CA THR A 174 9.00 8.43 20.55
C THR A 174 9.89 9.45 19.85
N LEU A 175 11.03 9.76 20.46
CA LEU A 175 11.99 10.71 19.89
C LEU A 175 12.76 10.06 18.74
N ASP A 176 13.19 10.90 17.79
CA ASP A 176 14.03 10.51 16.64
C ASP A 176 13.43 9.42 15.74
N THR A 177 12.11 9.27 15.75
CA THR A 177 11.36 8.38 14.86
C THR A 177 10.25 9.12 14.14
N TRP A 178 9.96 8.73 12.90
CA TRP A 178 8.84 9.31 12.15
C TRP A 178 7.50 8.79 12.68
N HIS A 179 6.60 9.73 12.92
CA HIS A 179 5.22 9.49 13.33
C HIS A 179 4.23 10.12 12.36
N SER A 180 3.04 9.54 12.25
CA SER A 180 1.89 10.15 11.59
C SER A 180 0.83 10.48 12.63
N VAL A 181 0.37 11.72 12.68
CA VAL A 181 -0.79 12.10 13.51
C VAL A 181 -1.93 12.51 12.60
N ARG A 182 -3.12 11.98 12.87
CA ARG A 182 -4.38 12.41 12.26
C ARG A 182 -5.25 13.08 13.31
N ILE A 183 -5.69 14.30 13.03
CA ILE A 183 -6.73 15.00 13.76
C ILE A 183 -7.91 15.24 12.83
N SER A 184 -9.13 15.11 13.35
CA SER A 184 -10.32 15.49 12.60
C SER A 184 -11.36 16.09 13.53
N ARG A 185 -12.28 16.86 12.96
CA ARG A 185 -13.36 17.48 13.71
C ARG A 185 -14.65 17.39 12.91
N LEU A 186 -15.76 17.09 13.59
CA LEU A 186 -17.13 17.18 13.08
C LEU A 186 -17.99 17.93 14.10
N GLY A 187 -18.34 19.18 13.78
CA GLY A 187 -19.03 20.07 14.70
C GLY A 187 -18.22 20.26 15.99
N ARG A 188 -18.78 19.89 17.13
CA ARG A 188 -18.09 20.01 18.43
C ARG A 188 -17.14 18.87 18.73
N GLU A 189 -17.29 17.75 18.03
CA GLU A 189 -16.48 16.56 18.28
C GLU A 189 -15.14 16.65 17.56
N GLY A 190 -14.06 16.48 18.28
CA GLY A 190 -12.72 16.28 17.73
C GLY A 190 -12.22 14.87 17.99
N LEU A 191 -11.42 14.37 17.07
CA LEU A 191 -10.72 13.09 17.14
C LEU A 191 -9.22 13.32 16.97
N LEU A 192 -8.41 12.54 17.67
CA LEU A 192 -6.97 12.49 17.52
C LEU A 192 -6.52 11.02 17.47
N ARG A 193 -5.62 10.70 16.53
CA ARG A 193 -4.97 9.40 16.44
C ARG A 193 -3.48 9.58 16.14
N LEU A 194 -2.64 8.97 16.95
CA LEU A 194 -1.20 8.85 16.72
C LEU A 194 -0.90 7.48 16.09
N ASP A 195 -0.21 7.50 14.96
CA ASP A 195 0.12 6.34 14.12
C ASP A 195 -1.12 5.46 13.88
N ASN A 196 -0.96 4.15 14.03
CA ASN A 196 -2.06 3.19 14.03
C ASN A 196 -2.64 2.95 15.43
N GLY A 197 -2.30 3.79 16.41
CA GLY A 197 -2.69 3.70 17.80
C GLY A 197 -4.15 4.00 18.08
N THR A 198 -4.45 4.23 19.36
CA THR A 198 -5.82 4.38 19.85
C THR A 198 -6.39 5.77 19.58
N VAL A 199 -7.67 5.83 19.19
CA VAL A 199 -8.34 7.10 18.87
C VAL A 199 -8.82 7.77 20.16
N ALA A 200 -8.34 8.99 20.41
CA ALA A 200 -8.83 9.88 21.43
C ALA A 200 -9.96 10.77 20.90
N ARG A 201 -10.94 11.10 21.75
CA ARG A 201 -12.10 11.92 21.40
C ARG A 201 -12.30 13.01 22.44
N GLY A 202 -12.81 14.16 22.03
CA GLY A 202 -13.25 15.22 22.94
C GLY A 202 -14.20 16.18 22.29
N PHE A 203 -14.83 17.04 23.11
CA PHE A 203 -15.88 17.94 22.67
C PHE A 203 -15.57 19.37 23.09
N SER A 204 -15.83 20.33 22.21
CA SER A 204 -15.87 21.75 22.59
C SER A 204 -17.14 22.08 23.37
N GLY A 205 -17.14 23.24 24.01
CA GLY A 205 -18.30 23.73 24.76
C GLY A 205 -19.55 23.94 23.91
N ASN A 206 -20.69 24.12 24.57
CA ASN A 206 -21.99 24.39 23.94
C ASN A 206 -22.23 25.90 23.80
N PRO A 207 -22.99 26.38 22.79
CA PRO A 207 -23.68 25.61 21.75
C PRO A 207 -23.00 25.61 20.38
N LEU A 208 -21.89 26.33 20.21
CA LEU A 208 -21.31 26.64 18.91
C LEU A 208 -20.65 25.40 18.28
N THR A 209 -20.85 25.23 16.97
CA THR A 209 -20.37 24.06 16.20
C THR A 209 -19.48 24.44 15.01
N GLU A 210 -19.47 25.72 14.64
CA GLU A 210 -18.73 26.25 13.50
C GLU A 210 -17.41 26.87 13.97
N LEU A 211 -16.36 26.68 13.16
CA LEU A 211 -15.02 27.22 13.38
C LEU A 211 -14.75 28.34 12.39
N ASN A 212 -14.31 29.50 12.86
CA ASN A 212 -13.93 30.62 12.00
C ASN A 212 -12.43 30.95 12.12
N LEU A 213 -11.65 30.74 11.07
CA LEU A 213 -10.21 31.04 11.04
C LEU A 213 -9.93 32.11 9.99
N GLU A 214 -9.02 33.04 10.29
CA GLU A 214 -8.66 34.14 9.38
C GLU A 214 -7.13 34.35 9.28
N MET A 215 -6.35 33.85 10.24
CA MET A 215 -4.89 33.94 10.19
C MET A 215 -4.28 32.89 9.24
N PRO A 216 -2.99 33.04 8.87
CA PRO A 216 -2.24 31.96 8.22
C PRO A 216 -2.20 30.69 9.07
N LEU A 217 -2.08 29.55 8.39
CA LEU A 217 -1.79 28.27 9.01
C LEU A 217 -0.28 28.18 9.25
N TYR A 218 0.11 28.09 10.52
CA TYR A 218 1.52 27.93 10.88
C TYR A 218 1.84 26.47 11.23
N ILE A 219 3.01 26.02 10.79
CA ILE A 219 3.50 24.66 10.99
C ILE A 219 4.89 24.72 11.65
N GLY A 220 5.07 23.97 12.73
CA GLY A 220 6.30 23.89 13.52
C GLY A 220 6.60 25.09 14.43
N GLY A 221 5.94 26.23 14.25
CA GLY A 221 6.14 27.42 15.08
C GLY A 221 5.10 28.48 14.75
N VAL A 222 5.34 29.74 15.14
CA VAL A 222 4.51 30.90 14.76
C VAL A 222 5.40 32.11 14.55
N LYS A 223 4.96 33.04 13.69
CA LYS A 223 5.64 34.33 13.47
C LYS A 223 5.81 35.13 14.76
N HIS A 224 4.75 35.22 15.54
CA HIS A 224 4.70 36.02 16.77
C HIS A 224 3.92 35.27 17.86
N TRP A 225 4.62 34.78 18.89
CA TRP A 225 4.03 34.04 20.00
C TRP A 225 2.90 34.77 20.74
N HIS A 226 2.93 36.11 20.78
CA HIS A 226 1.91 36.91 21.43
C HIS A 226 0.57 36.99 20.66
N GLU A 227 0.58 36.66 19.37
CA GLU A 227 -0.64 36.57 18.54
C GLU A 227 -1.36 35.23 18.73
N MET A 228 -0.72 34.25 19.36
CA MET A 228 -1.30 32.96 19.66
C MET A 228 -2.35 33.07 20.76
N HIS A 229 -3.46 32.34 20.60
CA HIS A 229 -4.47 32.26 21.65
C HIS A 229 -3.88 31.63 22.91
N ARG A 230 -4.07 32.25 24.08
CA ARG A 230 -3.44 31.81 25.36
C ARG A 230 -3.78 30.37 25.77
N LEU A 231 -4.95 29.89 25.36
CA LEU A 231 -5.40 28.51 25.63
C LEU A 231 -4.86 27.46 24.63
N ALA A 232 -4.14 27.90 23.59
CA ALA A 232 -3.60 27.01 22.57
C ALA A 232 -2.48 26.11 23.11
N GLY A 233 -1.81 26.47 24.21
CA GLY A 233 -1.04 25.51 25.02
C GLY A 233 0.40 25.25 24.59
N ALA A 234 0.91 25.91 23.56
CA ALA A 234 2.33 25.84 23.18
C ALA A 234 3.15 27.00 23.77
N THR A 235 4.43 26.73 24.05
CA THR A 235 5.40 27.73 24.54
C THR A 235 6.70 27.77 23.75
N SER A 236 6.94 26.77 22.89
CA SER A 236 8.10 26.64 22.01
C SER A 236 7.67 26.00 20.68
N GLY A 237 8.43 26.22 19.62
CA GLY A 237 8.23 25.54 18.35
C GLY A 237 8.71 24.09 18.38
N LEU A 238 8.43 23.37 17.31
CA LEU A 238 8.97 22.04 17.04
C LEU A 238 10.48 22.10 16.91
N PHE A 239 11.16 21.23 17.66
CA PHE A 239 12.53 20.83 17.42
C PHE A 239 12.54 19.47 16.74
N GLY A 240 12.65 19.46 15.41
CA GLY A 240 12.43 18.25 14.60
C GLY A 240 12.14 18.55 13.14
N ALA A 241 11.45 17.65 12.44
CA ALA A 241 11.24 17.76 11.00
C ALA A 241 9.81 17.41 10.60
N ILE A 242 9.33 17.98 9.49
CA ILE A 242 7.97 17.77 8.99
C ILE A 242 8.01 17.28 7.55
N GLN A 243 7.68 16.01 7.36
CA GLN A 243 7.82 15.32 6.07
C GLN A 243 6.63 15.54 5.14
N ARG A 244 5.41 15.62 5.71
CA ARG A 244 4.17 15.71 4.93
C ARG A 244 3.07 16.40 5.73
N LEU A 245 2.28 17.20 5.04
CA LEU A 245 1.03 17.76 5.55
C LEU A 245 -0.10 17.40 4.58
N MET A 246 -1.21 16.91 5.12
CA MET A 246 -2.46 16.72 4.39
C MET A 246 -3.56 17.48 5.10
N VAL A 247 -4.30 18.30 4.35
CA VAL A 247 -5.44 19.05 4.84
C VAL A 247 -6.63 18.68 3.96
N ASN A 248 -7.61 18.02 4.56
CA ASN A 248 -8.72 17.37 3.89
C ASN A 248 -8.18 16.48 2.74
N GLU A 249 -8.56 16.76 1.50
CA GLU A 249 -8.11 16.01 0.32
C GLU A 249 -6.78 16.52 -0.25
N LYS A 250 -6.30 17.69 0.19
CA LYS A 250 -5.12 18.34 -0.39
C LYS A 250 -3.85 17.90 0.33
N THR A 251 -2.95 17.25 -0.42
CA THR A 251 -1.60 16.94 0.07
C THR A 251 -0.64 18.08 -0.25
N TYR A 252 0.10 18.54 0.76
CA TYR A 252 1.27 19.39 0.61
C TYR A 252 2.53 18.53 0.73
N GLN A 253 3.25 18.39 -0.39
CA GLN A 253 4.50 17.65 -0.51
C GLN A 253 5.67 18.62 -0.73
N ASN A 254 6.90 18.12 -0.53
CA ASN A 254 8.14 18.86 -0.77
C ASN A 254 8.16 20.25 -0.11
N LEU A 255 7.77 20.28 1.17
CA LEU A 255 7.51 21.52 1.93
C LEU A 255 8.71 22.47 1.98
N ALA A 256 9.95 21.93 1.90
CA ALA A 256 11.17 22.73 1.92
C ALA A 256 11.51 23.41 0.58
N LEU A 257 11.00 22.93 -0.54
CA LEU A 257 11.24 23.52 -1.87
C LEU A 257 10.01 24.19 -2.46
N ASN A 258 8.87 24.14 -1.78
CA ASN A 258 7.66 24.78 -2.25
C ASN A 258 7.75 26.31 -2.06
N PHE A 259 8.17 27.02 -3.11
CA PHE A 259 8.34 28.47 -3.11
C PHE A 259 7.06 29.27 -2.77
N SER A 260 5.88 28.63 -2.85
CA SER A 260 4.62 29.25 -2.43
C SER A 260 4.38 29.23 -0.92
N ILE A 261 5.25 28.55 -0.14
CA ILE A 261 5.18 28.47 1.31
C ILE A 261 6.35 29.29 1.89
N PRO A 262 6.10 30.49 2.43
CA PRO A 262 7.11 31.23 3.18
C PRO A 262 7.68 30.39 4.32
N GLN A 263 9.01 30.34 4.38
CA GLN A 263 9.76 29.61 5.40
C GLN A 263 10.62 30.58 6.20
N HIS A 264 10.68 30.36 7.50
CA HIS A 264 11.41 31.21 8.43
C HIS A 264 12.22 30.33 9.39
N ASN A 265 13.53 30.57 9.47
CA ASN A 265 14.47 29.82 10.31
C ASN A 265 14.32 28.29 10.16
N THR A 266 14.22 27.81 8.92
CA THR A 266 14.18 26.39 8.59
C THR A 266 15.49 25.96 7.97
N ASP A 267 15.89 24.72 8.27
CA ASP A 267 17.00 24.03 7.64
C ASP A 267 16.46 22.82 6.84
N ILE A 268 17.35 22.07 6.19
CA ILE A 268 16.99 20.82 5.51
C ILE A 268 17.36 19.64 6.41
N TYR A 269 16.39 18.78 6.67
CA TYR A 269 16.60 17.55 7.42
C TYR A 269 17.54 16.59 6.66
N ASP A 270 18.75 16.38 7.20
CA ASP A 270 19.71 15.38 6.71
C ASP A 270 19.70 14.14 7.60
N GLY A 271 18.79 13.22 7.32
CA GLY A 271 18.65 11.98 8.08
C GLY A 271 17.91 10.89 7.32
N LEU A 272 17.78 9.73 7.96
CA LEU A 272 17.01 8.63 7.39
C LEU A 272 15.53 9.04 7.24
N PRO A 273 14.85 8.59 6.17
CA PRO A 273 15.26 7.54 5.24
C PRO A 273 15.95 8.03 3.95
N CYS A 274 15.98 9.35 3.68
CA CYS A 274 16.60 9.94 2.49
C CYS A 274 17.69 10.97 2.87
N PRO A 275 18.87 10.54 3.33
CA PRO A 275 19.95 11.45 3.67
C PRO A 275 20.55 12.10 2.41
N ILE A 276 20.87 13.39 2.49
CA ILE A 276 21.34 14.22 1.37
C ILE A 276 22.65 13.66 0.82
N ASN A 277 23.57 13.32 1.72
CA ASN A 277 24.92 12.86 1.38
C ASN A 277 25.00 11.36 1.06
N SER A 278 23.90 10.62 1.23
CA SER A 278 23.87 9.17 1.05
C SER A 278 22.54 8.70 0.46
N ASN A 279 22.11 9.33 -0.64
CA ASN A 279 20.87 8.98 -1.34
C ASN A 279 20.80 7.45 -1.60
N PRO A 280 19.77 6.74 -1.10
CA PRO A 280 19.65 5.29 -1.25
C PRO A 280 19.27 4.85 -2.66
N CYS A 281 18.79 5.76 -3.51
CA CYS A 281 18.40 5.52 -4.89
C CYS A 281 19.61 5.59 -5.82
N ARG A 282 19.80 4.55 -6.64
CA ARG A 282 20.92 4.42 -7.58
C ARG A 282 20.60 5.08 -8.93
N ASN A 283 21.62 5.19 -9.78
CA ASN A 283 21.49 5.55 -11.19
C ASN A 283 20.71 6.86 -11.44
N GLY A 284 20.92 7.86 -10.58
CA GLY A 284 20.25 9.16 -10.69
C GLY A 284 18.79 9.16 -10.23
N GLY A 285 18.36 8.14 -9.48
CA GLY A 285 17.03 8.09 -8.88
C GLY A 285 16.83 9.13 -7.76
N VAL A 286 15.60 9.61 -7.64
CA VAL A 286 15.19 10.59 -6.62
C VAL A 286 14.58 9.86 -5.43
N CYS A 287 15.07 10.14 -4.22
CA CYS A 287 14.58 9.53 -2.99
C CYS A 287 13.36 10.29 -2.45
N PHE A 288 12.30 9.55 -2.19
CA PHE A 288 11.07 10.03 -1.59
C PHE A 288 10.88 9.39 -0.22
N PRO A 289 10.91 10.17 0.87
CA PRO A 289 10.75 9.61 2.20
C PRO A 289 9.27 9.27 2.47
N LEU A 290 9.06 8.15 3.16
CA LEU A 290 7.78 7.55 3.52
C LEU A 290 7.82 7.11 5.00
N LEU A 291 7.63 8.06 5.91
CA LEU A 291 7.91 7.89 7.33
C LEU A 291 9.34 7.33 7.52
N ASN A 292 9.46 6.11 8.06
CA ASN A 292 10.73 5.43 8.30
C ASN A 292 11.24 4.62 7.08
N SER A 293 10.49 4.57 5.97
CA SER A 293 10.89 3.92 4.72
C SER A 293 11.05 4.94 3.58
N PHE A 294 11.48 4.52 2.40
CA PHE A 294 11.59 5.41 1.24
C PHE A 294 11.12 4.71 -0.02
N PHE A 295 10.88 5.52 -1.04
CA PHE A 295 10.58 5.11 -2.40
C PHE A 295 11.57 5.81 -3.35
N CYS A 296 11.99 5.14 -4.43
CA CYS A 296 12.85 5.72 -5.45
C CYS A 296 12.11 5.95 -6.77
N LYS A 297 11.99 7.21 -7.20
CA LYS A 297 11.61 7.52 -8.58
C LYS A 297 12.82 7.34 -9.46
N CYS A 298 12.79 6.32 -10.32
CA CYS A 298 13.91 6.01 -11.19
C CYS A 298 13.98 6.95 -12.39
N ALA A 299 15.21 7.27 -12.78
CA ALA A 299 15.47 7.92 -14.06
C ALA A 299 15.08 6.99 -15.22
N ASP A 300 14.82 7.59 -16.38
CA ASP A 300 14.49 6.85 -17.60
C ASP A 300 15.53 5.77 -17.89
N GLY A 301 15.06 4.56 -18.20
CA GLY A 301 15.95 3.44 -18.45
C GLY A 301 16.33 2.62 -17.21
N TYR A 302 15.80 2.94 -16.02
CA TYR A 302 16.07 2.19 -14.78
C TYR A 302 14.79 1.79 -14.04
N ASP A 303 14.86 0.67 -13.31
CA ASP A 303 13.81 0.19 -12.42
C ASP A 303 14.37 -0.55 -11.19
N GLY A 304 13.46 -1.07 -10.36
CA GLY A 304 13.77 -1.70 -9.08
C GLY A 304 13.49 -0.76 -7.90
N ILE A 305 13.50 -1.34 -6.69
CA ILE A 305 13.19 -0.62 -5.45
C ILE A 305 14.19 0.51 -5.15
N LYS A 306 15.41 0.41 -5.67
CA LYS A 306 16.50 1.39 -5.54
C LYS A 306 17.02 1.85 -6.90
N CYS A 307 16.26 1.64 -7.98
CA CYS A 307 16.68 1.96 -9.35
C CYS A 307 17.98 1.26 -9.77
N GLU A 308 18.23 0.07 -9.23
CA GLU A 308 19.46 -0.69 -9.40
C GLU A 308 19.55 -1.44 -10.74
N PHE A 309 18.43 -1.59 -11.45
CA PHE A 309 18.34 -2.38 -12.66
C PHE A 309 18.21 -1.47 -13.89
N SER A 310 18.95 -1.78 -14.96
CA SER A 310 18.78 -1.13 -16.26
C SER A 310 17.68 -1.83 -17.06
N THR A 311 16.82 -1.05 -17.70
CA THR A 311 15.78 -1.51 -18.64
C THR A 311 16.24 -1.43 -20.10
N GLY A 312 17.40 -0.82 -20.37
CA GLY A 312 17.98 -0.65 -21.70
C GLY A 312 19.27 -1.46 -21.86
N GLY A 313 19.13 -2.69 -22.35
CA GLY A 313 20.22 -3.51 -22.87
C GLY A 313 19.68 -4.40 -23.97
N GLU A 314 20.50 -4.78 -24.94
CA GLU A 314 20.11 -5.59 -26.13
C GLU A 314 19.43 -6.94 -25.79
N ASN A 315 19.33 -7.32 -24.51
CA ASN A 315 18.68 -8.54 -24.00
C ASN A 315 17.60 -8.30 -22.91
N SER A 316 17.13 -7.07 -22.66
CA SER A 316 16.07 -6.83 -21.66
C SER A 316 14.69 -7.13 -22.26
N GLU A 317 14.09 -8.26 -21.89
CA GLU A 317 12.72 -8.59 -22.29
C GLU A 317 11.73 -7.55 -21.76
N GLN A 318 10.85 -7.03 -22.63
CA GLN A 318 9.78 -6.14 -22.21
C GLN A 318 8.84 -6.87 -21.24
N ALA A 319 8.43 -6.19 -20.17
CA ALA A 319 7.53 -6.80 -19.19
C ALA A 319 6.18 -7.12 -19.82
N VAL A 320 5.73 -8.35 -19.60
CA VAL A 320 4.40 -8.82 -20.03
C VAL A 320 3.39 -8.65 -18.92
N ARG A 321 2.15 -8.36 -19.30
CA ARG A 321 1.03 -8.14 -18.40
C ARG A 321 0.22 -9.42 -18.19
N PHE A 322 0.09 -9.82 -16.93
CA PHE A 322 -0.91 -10.79 -16.48
C PHE A 322 -2.06 -10.06 -15.80
N ASN A 323 -3.30 -10.34 -16.20
CA ASN A 323 -4.53 -9.64 -15.76
C ASN A 323 -5.42 -10.49 -14.84
N GLY A 324 -4.94 -11.65 -14.41
CA GLY A 324 -5.66 -12.61 -13.58
C GLY A 324 -6.47 -13.65 -14.36
N GLU A 325 -6.71 -13.41 -15.65
CA GLU A 325 -7.46 -14.33 -16.54
C GLU A 325 -6.56 -15.00 -17.57
N ASN A 326 -5.48 -14.34 -17.97
CA ASN A 326 -4.50 -14.86 -18.91
C ASN A 326 -3.37 -15.64 -18.21
N TYR A 327 -2.78 -16.58 -18.94
CA TYR A 327 -1.59 -17.32 -18.51
C TYR A 327 -0.83 -17.84 -19.74
N LEU A 328 0.46 -18.10 -19.57
CA LEU A 328 1.30 -18.73 -20.59
C LEU A 328 1.53 -20.19 -20.22
N GLN A 329 1.52 -21.07 -21.23
CA GLN A 329 1.80 -22.49 -21.06
C GLN A 329 2.93 -22.91 -22.00
N PHE A 330 4.01 -23.44 -21.43
CA PHE A 330 5.17 -23.93 -22.17
C PHE A 330 5.21 -25.45 -22.12
N LYS A 331 5.46 -26.07 -23.29
CA LYS A 331 5.61 -27.51 -23.42
C LYS A 331 7.06 -27.90 -23.13
N HIS A 332 7.26 -29.02 -22.45
CA HIS A 332 8.56 -29.69 -22.42
C HIS A 332 8.75 -30.45 -23.75
N ARG A 333 9.93 -30.36 -24.38
CA ARG A 333 10.27 -30.83 -25.76
C ARG A 333 9.81 -32.26 -26.14
N PHE A 334 9.48 -33.11 -25.17
CA PHE A 334 9.17 -34.54 -25.36
C PHE A 334 7.70 -34.92 -25.10
N GLY A 335 6.77 -33.98 -24.93
CA GLY A 335 5.36 -34.27 -24.66
C GLY A 335 4.43 -34.14 -25.88
N ARG A 336 3.91 -35.26 -26.39
CA ARG A 336 2.76 -35.24 -27.33
C ARG A 336 1.50 -34.70 -26.63
N SER A 337 0.73 -33.86 -27.33
CA SER A 337 -0.50 -33.24 -26.83
C SER A 337 -1.73 -33.91 -27.45
N PRO A 338 -2.85 -34.10 -26.71
CA PRO A 338 -4.17 -33.91 -27.28
C PRO A 338 -4.55 -32.41 -27.25
N ASN A 339 -5.40 -32.00 -28.17
CA ASN A 339 -5.83 -30.63 -28.42
C ASN A 339 -6.48 -29.96 -27.19
N THR A 340 -6.04 -28.73 -26.87
CA THR A 340 -6.82 -27.78 -26.05
C THR A 340 -6.60 -26.36 -26.54
N THR A 341 -7.71 -25.66 -26.79
CA THR A 341 -7.81 -24.26 -27.22
C THR A 341 -7.74 -23.31 -26.02
N ASN A 342 -7.04 -22.17 -26.20
CA ASN A 342 -6.89 -21.00 -25.30
C ASN A 342 -5.50 -20.72 -24.68
N ALA A 343 -4.41 -21.38 -25.11
CA ALA A 343 -3.04 -20.98 -24.73
C ALA A 343 -2.20 -20.56 -25.96
N THR A 344 -1.30 -19.59 -25.80
CA THR A 344 -0.23 -19.34 -26.79
C THR A 344 0.88 -20.37 -26.54
N ILE A 345 0.88 -21.44 -27.33
CA ILE A 345 1.87 -22.52 -27.24
C ILE A 345 3.24 -21.97 -27.66
N GLY A 346 4.30 -22.31 -26.94
CA GLY A 346 5.61 -22.29 -27.57
C GLY A 346 6.54 -23.36 -27.06
N ASP A 347 7.60 -23.48 -27.83
CA ASP A 347 8.50 -24.60 -27.81
C ASP A 347 9.74 -24.29 -26.99
N TYR A 348 10.17 -25.30 -26.24
CA TYR A 348 11.42 -25.35 -25.52
C TYR A 348 12.54 -25.51 -26.57
N ILE A 349 13.01 -24.44 -27.20
CA ILE A 349 14.09 -24.53 -28.19
C ILE A 349 15.44 -24.53 -27.48
N ASP A 350 16.22 -25.58 -27.73
CA ASP A 350 17.61 -25.80 -27.36
C ASP A 350 18.44 -25.38 -28.58
N GLU A 351 19.09 -24.23 -28.51
CA GLU A 351 20.19 -23.85 -29.40
C GLU A 351 21.43 -23.71 -28.53
N SER A 352 22.15 -24.81 -28.30
CA SER A 352 23.55 -24.78 -27.86
C SER A 352 24.11 -26.19 -27.74
N TYR A 353 24.33 -26.85 -28.88
CA TYR A 353 25.42 -27.82 -29.06
C TYR A 353 25.71 -27.93 -30.56
N THR A 354 26.30 -26.87 -31.13
CA THR A 354 27.11 -26.99 -32.34
C THR A 354 28.48 -26.43 -32.01
N ASP A 355 29.26 -27.22 -31.28
CA ASP A 355 30.70 -27.16 -31.38
C ASP A 355 31.23 -28.51 -30.92
N TYR A 356 31.59 -29.34 -31.90
CA TYR A 356 32.71 -30.29 -31.92
C TYR A 356 32.53 -31.15 -33.18
N ASP A 357 33.39 -30.91 -34.16
CA ASP A 357 33.75 -31.86 -35.19
C ASP A 357 34.05 -33.22 -34.59
N THR A 358 33.49 -34.27 -35.19
CA THR A 358 34.21 -35.52 -35.44
C THR A 358 33.46 -36.28 -36.53
N GLU A 359 34.15 -36.46 -37.64
CA GLU A 359 33.87 -37.44 -38.66
C GLU A 359 33.80 -38.86 -38.05
N ASP A 360 33.12 -39.72 -38.78
CA ASP A 360 33.05 -41.18 -38.66
C ASP A 360 32.02 -41.84 -37.72
N ASP A 361 31.33 -42.77 -38.38
CA ASP A 361 30.76 -44.02 -37.90
C ASP A 361 29.30 -44.08 -37.43
N ALA A 362 28.55 -44.70 -38.35
CA ALA A 362 27.63 -45.81 -38.13
C ALA A 362 26.16 -45.47 -37.85
N TYR A 363 25.37 -45.86 -38.85
CA TYR A 363 23.93 -46.11 -38.84
C TYR A 363 23.52 -46.98 -37.64
N TYR A 364 23.19 -46.35 -36.51
CA TYR A 364 22.46 -46.99 -35.43
C TYR A 364 20.96 -46.69 -35.58
N ASP A 365 20.24 -47.77 -35.82
CA ASP A 365 18.79 -47.89 -35.85
C ASP A 365 18.15 -47.22 -34.62
N TYR A 366 17.48 -46.08 -34.82
CA TYR A 366 16.73 -45.35 -33.80
C TYR A 366 15.31 -45.90 -33.65
N GLN A 367 15.14 -47.21 -33.68
CA GLN A 367 13.89 -47.84 -33.27
C GLN A 367 14.10 -48.58 -31.96
N ASN A 368 13.35 -48.12 -30.94
CA ASN A 368 13.11 -48.77 -29.66
C ASN A 368 13.98 -48.37 -28.45
N TYR A 369 14.25 -47.07 -28.26
CA TYR A 369 14.40 -46.55 -26.89
C TYR A 369 13.02 -46.20 -26.32
N ASP A 370 12.60 -46.93 -25.29
CA ASP A 370 11.46 -46.56 -24.46
C ASP A 370 11.85 -45.35 -23.58
N TYR A 371 11.46 -44.15 -24.00
CA TYR A 371 11.68 -42.89 -23.27
C TYR A 371 10.68 -42.66 -22.12
N SER A 372 10.04 -43.72 -21.61
CA SER A 372 9.07 -43.65 -20.51
C SER A 372 9.71 -43.31 -19.15
N GLU A 373 11.03 -43.49 -18.98
CA GLU A 373 11.76 -43.14 -17.76
C GLU A 373 12.44 -41.75 -17.86
N ARG A 374 11.68 -40.68 -17.57
CA ARG A 374 12.26 -39.33 -17.50
C ARG A 374 12.93 -39.09 -16.15
N ARG A 375 14.22 -38.74 -16.16
CA ARG A 375 15.07 -38.52 -14.97
C ARG A 375 14.50 -37.48 -14.00
N GLU A 376 14.58 -37.80 -12.71
CA GLU A 376 14.21 -36.92 -11.60
C GLU A 376 15.21 -35.75 -11.48
N GLN A 377 14.72 -34.52 -11.31
CA GLN A 377 15.52 -33.31 -11.15
C GLN A 377 15.92 -33.11 -9.69
N GLN A 378 17.23 -32.98 -9.47
CA GLN A 378 17.81 -32.68 -8.15
C GLN A 378 17.85 -31.18 -7.85
N SER A 379 17.53 -30.32 -8.83
CA SER A 379 17.49 -28.87 -8.63
C SER A 379 16.46 -28.22 -9.53
N ASN A 380 15.80 -27.19 -8.99
CA ASN A 380 14.89 -26.32 -9.71
C ASN A 380 15.20 -24.87 -9.35
N LYS A 381 15.14 -23.96 -10.32
CA LYS A 381 15.28 -22.53 -10.07
C LYS A 381 14.19 -21.76 -10.81
N PHE A 382 13.55 -20.84 -10.10
CA PHE A 382 12.82 -19.74 -10.69
C PHE A 382 13.55 -18.45 -10.32
N GLU A 383 13.81 -17.62 -11.31
CA GLU A 383 14.27 -16.27 -11.12
C GLU A 383 13.48 -15.36 -12.04
N LEU A 384 12.95 -14.26 -11.53
CA LEU A 384 12.16 -13.33 -12.33
C LEU A 384 12.13 -11.96 -11.67
N ARG A 385 11.76 -10.94 -12.45
CA ARG A 385 11.31 -9.66 -11.93
C ARG A 385 9.79 -9.57 -12.02
N LEU A 386 9.15 -9.18 -10.93
CA LEU A 386 7.70 -9.07 -10.84
C LEU A 386 7.32 -7.78 -10.13
N ARG A 387 6.36 -7.03 -10.68
CA ARG A 387 5.64 -5.98 -9.94
C ARG A 387 4.15 -6.28 -9.88
N THR A 388 3.54 -6.06 -8.72
CA THR A 388 2.11 -6.27 -8.48
C THR A 388 1.62 -5.35 -7.36
N THR A 389 0.34 -5.03 -7.36
CA THR A 389 -0.40 -4.42 -6.24
C THR A 389 -1.41 -5.41 -5.64
N HIS A 390 -1.48 -6.62 -6.19
CA HIS A 390 -2.45 -7.63 -5.80
C HIS A 390 -1.79 -8.68 -4.91
N PRO A 391 -2.35 -8.97 -3.73
CA PRO A 391 -1.70 -9.82 -2.74
C PRO A 391 -1.77 -11.33 -3.07
N GLU A 392 -2.51 -11.73 -4.10
CA GLU A 392 -2.83 -13.11 -4.42
C GLU A 392 -2.56 -13.43 -5.90
N GLY A 393 -2.10 -14.66 -6.18
CA GLY A 393 -2.03 -15.17 -7.55
C GLY A 393 -0.91 -16.19 -7.79
N VAL A 394 -1.08 -17.08 -8.77
CA VAL A 394 -0.03 -18.05 -9.13
C VAL A 394 0.96 -17.42 -10.10
N ILE A 395 2.22 -17.27 -9.67
CA ILE A 395 3.31 -16.73 -10.49
C ILE A 395 3.78 -17.77 -11.50
N ALA A 396 4.13 -18.95 -11.02
CA ALA A 396 4.66 -20.03 -11.83
C ALA A 396 4.26 -21.39 -11.28
N TRP A 397 4.03 -22.35 -12.16
CA TRP A 397 3.74 -23.72 -11.78
C TRP A 397 4.44 -24.67 -12.76
N ILE A 398 5.18 -25.63 -12.24
CA ILE A 398 5.78 -26.70 -13.05
C ILE A 398 5.49 -28.05 -12.41
N GLY A 399 4.96 -29.00 -13.18
CA GLY A 399 4.60 -30.29 -12.62
C GLY A 399 3.88 -31.25 -13.57
N ARG A 400 3.62 -32.46 -13.07
CA ARG A 400 2.94 -33.54 -13.78
C ARG A 400 1.54 -33.74 -13.21
N GLY A 401 0.53 -33.18 -13.90
CA GLY A 401 -0.87 -33.34 -13.52
C GLY A 401 -1.20 -32.74 -12.15
N LYS A 402 -1.81 -33.52 -11.25
CA LYS A 402 -2.18 -33.11 -9.88
C LYS A 402 -1.24 -33.65 -8.79
N LEU A 403 -0.31 -34.56 -9.11
CA LEU A 403 0.41 -35.36 -8.11
C LEU A 403 1.73 -34.73 -7.65
N GLU A 404 2.59 -34.32 -8.59
CA GLU A 404 3.89 -33.75 -8.25
C GLU A 404 4.08 -32.41 -8.94
N HIS A 405 4.36 -31.38 -8.15
CA HIS A 405 4.54 -30.03 -8.69
C HIS A 405 5.35 -29.11 -7.78
N LEU A 406 5.95 -28.11 -8.40
CA LEU A 406 6.57 -26.96 -7.77
C LEU A 406 5.79 -25.72 -8.20
N MET A 407 5.39 -24.89 -7.24
CA MET A 407 4.57 -23.71 -7.45
C MET A 407 5.21 -22.51 -6.77
N LEU A 408 5.28 -21.41 -7.50
CA LEU A 408 5.61 -20.08 -7.00
C LEU A 408 4.32 -19.25 -7.06
N SER A 409 3.91 -18.66 -5.94
CA SER A 409 2.66 -17.90 -5.83
C SER A 409 2.79 -16.73 -4.88
N LEU A 410 1.80 -15.84 -4.92
CA LEU A 410 1.58 -14.76 -3.96
C LEU A 410 0.45 -15.15 -3.03
N HIS A 411 0.64 -14.88 -1.73
CA HIS A 411 -0.38 -15.00 -0.71
C HIS A 411 -0.19 -13.90 0.34
N GLU A 412 -1.24 -13.10 0.58
CA GLU A 412 -1.19 -11.91 1.46
C GLU A 412 -0.05 -10.94 1.14
N GLY A 413 0.39 -10.89 -0.13
CA GLY A 413 1.51 -10.07 -0.61
C GLY A 413 2.89 -10.71 -0.45
N TYR A 414 2.99 -11.87 0.22
CA TYR A 414 4.25 -12.61 0.36
C TYR A 414 4.44 -13.62 -0.76
N VAL A 415 5.69 -13.80 -1.19
CA VAL A 415 6.05 -14.85 -2.14
C VAL A 415 6.12 -16.19 -1.44
N MET A 416 5.40 -17.16 -1.99
CA MET A 416 5.33 -18.53 -1.53
C MET A 416 5.99 -19.44 -2.56
N LEU A 417 6.97 -20.23 -2.15
CA LEU A 417 7.45 -21.37 -2.93
C LEU A 417 6.93 -22.64 -2.25
N SER A 418 6.03 -23.34 -2.92
CA SER A 418 5.50 -24.62 -2.47
C SER A 418 5.87 -25.74 -3.40
N TYR A 419 6.05 -26.92 -2.81
CA TYR A 419 6.33 -28.16 -3.50
C TYR A 419 5.43 -29.24 -2.94
N ARG A 420 4.84 -30.02 -3.84
CA ARG A 420 4.09 -31.23 -3.50
C ARG A 420 4.70 -32.44 -4.20
N GLY A 421 5.10 -33.41 -3.41
CA GLY A 421 5.62 -34.70 -3.79
C GLY A 421 4.63 -35.84 -3.63
N LYS A 422 5.14 -37.06 -3.84
CA LYS A 422 4.34 -38.28 -3.61
C LYS A 422 4.03 -38.52 -2.14
N ARG A 423 4.89 -38.06 -1.22
CA ARG A 423 4.79 -38.37 0.23
C ARG A 423 4.92 -37.14 1.13
N ASP A 424 5.24 -36.00 0.55
CA ASP A 424 5.72 -34.82 1.24
C ASP A 424 5.18 -33.56 0.56
N GLU A 425 4.81 -32.58 1.37
CA GLU A 425 4.39 -31.26 0.92
C GLU A 425 5.13 -30.23 1.74
N PHE A 426 5.54 -29.15 1.08
CA PHE A 426 6.36 -28.13 1.68
C PHE A 426 5.99 -26.75 1.14
N THR A 427 6.07 -25.74 2.00
CA THR A 427 5.88 -24.34 1.63
C THR A 427 6.84 -23.44 2.41
N ILE A 428 7.55 -22.56 1.72
CA ILE A 428 8.35 -21.48 2.32
C ILE A 428 7.77 -20.13 1.91
N ARG A 429 7.78 -19.18 2.85
CA ARG A 429 7.32 -17.80 2.68
C ARG A 429 8.50 -16.83 2.68
N SER A 430 8.45 -15.78 1.87
CA SER A 430 9.38 -14.65 1.93
C SER A 430 9.25 -13.88 3.25
N LYS A 431 10.29 -13.15 3.64
CA LYS A 431 10.20 -12.20 4.77
C LYS A 431 9.44 -10.93 4.37
N GLU A 432 9.68 -10.49 3.16
CA GLU A 432 9.16 -9.24 2.61
C GLU A 432 7.90 -9.48 1.78
N ARG A 433 7.00 -8.49 1.79
CA ARG A 433 5.88 -8.36 0.86
C ARG A 433 6.38 -7.73 -0.45
N ILE A 434 5.72 -8.03 -1.57
CA ILE A 434 6.09 -7.52 -2.90
C ILE A 434 4.91 -6.93 -3.69
N ASP A 435 3.78 -6.71 -3.00
CA ASP A 435 2.54 -6.13 -3.55
C ASP A 435 2.51 -4.59 -3.43
N ASP A 436 3.69 -3.96 -3.49
CA ASP A 436 3.86 -2.53 -3.35
C ASP A 436 3.90 -1.77 -4.69
N GLY A 437 3.66 -2.45 -5.81
CA GLY A 437 3.70 -1.87 -7.15
C GLY A 437 5.09 -1.75 -7.78
N PHE A 438 6.17 -2.12 -7.08
CA PHE A 438 7.53 -2.06 -7.61
C PHE A 438 8.02 -3.39 -8.17
N PHE A 439 9.00 -3.32 -9.06
CA PHE A 439 9.66 -4.53 -9.55
C PHE A 439 10.58 -5.07 -8.47
N HIS A 440 10.23 -6.26 -7.98
CA HIS A 440 11.07 -7.05 -7.11
C HIS A 440 11.74 -8.17 -7.88
N ARG A 441 13.00 -8.45 -7.55
CA ARG A 441 13.72 -9.63 -8.03
C ARG A 441 13.42 -10.81 -7.12
N ILE A 442 12.75 -11.81 -7.65
CA ILE A 442 12.41 -13.04 -6.93
C ILE A 442 13.40 -14.12 -7.35
N ARG A 443 14.09 -14.74 -6.39
CA ARG A 443 14.98 -15.88 -6.63
C ARG A 443 14.58 -17.04 -5.73
N ALA A 444 13.96 -18.05 -6.33
CA ALA A 444 13.50 -19.27 -5.68
C ALA A 444 14.31 -20.47 -6.19
N ILE A 445 15.08 -21.11 -5.31
CA ILE A 445 15.96 -22.23 -5.66
C ILE A 445 15.67 -23.41 -4.76
N ARG A 446 15.47 -24.56 -5.38
CA ARG A 446 15.55 -25.87 -4.75
C ARG A 446 16.79 -26.58 -5.25
N ARG A 447 17.65 -27.06 -4.35
CA ARG A 447 18.84 -27.85 -4.69
C ARG A 447 19.02 -28.96 -3.67
N ARG A 448 18.78 -30.21 -4.10
CA ARG A 448 18.74 -31.40 -3.24
C ARG A 448 17.78 -31.15 -2.08
N ARG A 449 18.31 -31.15 -0.86
CA ARG A 449 17.61 -30.91 0.40
C ARG A 449 17.59 -29.45 0.84
N SER A 450 18.10 -28.52 0.04
CA SER A 450 18.13 -27.10 0.38
C SER A 450 17.10 -26.34 -0.46
N ILE A 451 16.30 -25.53 0.20
CA ILE A 451 15.38 -24.58 -0.42
C ILE A 451 15.79 -23.18 0.00
N LEU A 452 15.81 -22.27 -0.97
CA LEU A 452 16.19 -20.87 -0.81
C LEU A 452 15.15 -20.01 -1.50
N LEU A 453 14.65 -19.02 -0.78
CA LEU A 453 13.81 -17.96 -1.33
C LEU A 453 14.44 -16.61 -0.95
N GLN A 454 14.73 -15.79 -1.94
CA GLN A 454 15.32 -14.47 -1.78
C GLN A 454 14.49 -13.46 -2.57
N ILE A 455 14.23 -12.32 -1.93
CA ILE A 455 13.59 -11.16 -2.53
C ILE A 455 14.62 -10.04 -2.55
N ASP A 456 14.85 -9.46 -3.73
CA ASP A 456 15.85 -8.43 -3.97
C ASP A 456 17.23 -8.80 -3.41
N GLU A 457 17.94 -7.82 -2.84
CA GLU A 457 19.23 -8.02 -2.17
C GLU A 457 19.08 -8.36 -0.67
N GLN A 458 17.88 -8.75 -0.23
CA GLN A 458 17.63 -9.10 1.17
C GLN A 458 18.21 -10.46 1.54
N SER A 459 18.36 -10.70 2.83
CA SER A 459 18.84 -11.98 3.35
C SER A 459 17.88 -13.14 2.98
N PRO A 460 18.37 -14.19 2.31
CA PRO A 460 17.53 -15.28 1.84
C PRO A 460 16.93 -16.09 3.01
N VAL A 461 15.67 -16.51 2.85
CA VAL A 461 15.06 -17.53 3.69
C VAL A 461 15.53 -18.90 3.20
N LYS A 462 16.16 -19.67 4.10
CA LYS A 462 16.67 -21.01 3.79
C LYS A 462 15.95 -22.04 4.63
N LEU A 463 15.59 -23.16 4.03
CA LEU A 463 15.09 -24.32 4.75
C LEU A 463 15.72 -25.61 4.24
N ALA A 464 15.99 -26.53 5.17
CA ALA A 464 16.30 -27.91 4.87
C ALA A 464 15.00 -28.71 4.65
N SER A 465 14.95 -29.49 3.58
CA SER A 465 13.84 -30.40 3.26
C SER A 465 14.37 -31.82 3.16
N GLU A 466 13.64 -32.79 3.70
CA GLU A 466 13.96 -34.21 3.55
C GLU A 466 13.56 -34.78 2.17
N SER A 467 12.91 -33.95 1.34
CA SER A 467 12.34 -34.33 0.03
C SER A 467 13.39 -34.89 -0.94
N GLY A 468 13.01 -35.98 -1.61
CA GLY A 468 13.79 -36.64 -2.68
C GLY A 468 13.76 -35.87 -4.01
N PRO A 469 14.45 -36.34 -5.06
CA PRO A 469 14.46 -35.70 -6.38
C PRO A 469 13.05 -35.68 -7.02
N LEU A 470 12.77 -34.70 -7.89
CA LEU A 470 11.41 -34.44 -8.41
C LEU A 470 11.27 -34.72 -9.89
N THR A 471 10.16 -35.31 -10.29
CA THR A 471 9.78 -35.33 -11.71
C THR A 471 9.04 -34.03 -12.09
N THR A 472 9.77 -32.92 -12.12
CA THR A 472 9.27 -31.58 -12.52
C THR A 472 9.41 -31.29 -14.02
N ASN A 473 9.72 -32.29 -14.84
CA ASN A 473 9.85 -32.21 -16.31
C ASN A 473 8.50 -32.16 -17.06
N GLY A 474 7.52 -31.47 -16.47
CA GLY A 474 6.13 -31.36 -16.93
C GLY A 474 5.82 -30.07 -17.68
N LYS A 475 4.53 -29.67 -17.72
CA LYS A 475 4.12 -28.39 -18.31
C LYS A 475 4.49 -27.25 -17.36
N LEU A 476 5.06 -26.17 -17.91
CA LEU A 476 5.27 -24.93 -17.18
C LEU A 476 4.10 -23.99 -17.48
N PHE A 477 3.51 -23.44 -16.43
CA PHE A 477 2.51 -22.39 -16.49
C PHE A 477 3.10 -21.13 -15.83
N VAL A 478 2.89 -19.97 -16.45
CA VAL A 478 3.34 -18.67 -15.93
C VAL A 478 2.16 -17.71 -15.91
N GLY A 479 2.00 -16.99 -14.80
CA GLY A 479 0.94 -16.00 -14.59
C GLY A 479 -0.45 -16.55 -14.29
N GLY A 480 -0.61 -17.87 -14.19
CA GLY A 480 -1.87 -18.50 -13.80
C GLY A 480 -1.96 -19.96 -14.21
N ARG A 481 -2.96 -20.66 -13.70
CA ARG A 481 -3.29 -22.04 -14.07
C ARG A 481 -4.80 -22.26 -13.95
N PRO A 482 -5.43 -23.04 -14.86
CA PRO A 482 -6.82 -23.45 -14.67
C PRO A 482 -7.08 -24.04 -13.29
N GLY A 483 -8.09 -23.52 -12.58
CA GLY A 483 -8.45 -23.94 -11.22
C GLY A 483 -7.71 -23.22 -10.09
N HIS A 484 -6.86 -22.25 -10.39
CA HIS A 484 -6.20 -21.38 -9.41
C HIS A 484 -6.47 -19.90 -9.75
N ARG A 485 -6.32 -19.01 -8.77
CA ARG A 485 -6.36 -17.56 -9.02
C ARG A 485 -5.18 -17.18 -9.91
N GLY A 486 -5.46 -16.54 -11.05
CA GLY A 486 -4.43 -16.03 -11.95
C GLY A 486 -3.70 -14.83 -11.35
N LEU A 487 -2.53 -14.53 -11.88
CA LEU A 487 -1.68 -13.45 -11.45
C LEU A 487 -2.15 -12.12 -12.07
N LYS A 488 -2.23 -11.08 -11.27
CA LYS A 488 -2.37 -9.69 -11.74
C LYS A 488 -1.06 -8.95 -11.51
N ALA A 489 -0.18 -8.96 -12.50
CA ALA A 489 1.18 -8.44 -12.35
C ALA A 489 1.85 -8.15 -13.69
N CYS A 490 2.95 -7.41 -13.63
CA CYS A 490 3.90 -7.30 -14.73
C CYS A 490 5.12 -8.17 -14.44
N VAL A 491 5.52 -9.00 -15.41
CA VAL A 491 6.61 -9.97 -15.25
C VAL A 491 7.62 -9.83 -16.38
N ARG A 492 8.92 -9.86 -16.04
CA ARG A 492 10.04 -9.89 -16.99
C ARG A 492 11.21 -10.71 -16.46
N ASP A 493 12.20 -10.93 -17.32
CA ASP A 493 13.44 -11.68 -17.03
C ASP A 493 13.18 -13.05 -16.42
N PHE A 494 12.18 -13.76 -16.94
CA PHE A 494 11.74 -15.01 -16.33
C PHE A 494 12.69 -16.14 -16.69
N VAL A 495 13.53 -16.54 -15.74
CA VAL A 495 14.50 -17.62 -15.86
C VAL A 495 14.00 -18.86 -15.13
N VAL A 496 13.95 -19.98 -15.85
CA VAL A 496 13.70 -21.30 -15.29
C VAL A 496 14.96 -22.15 -15.43
N ASP A 497 15.47 -22.63 -14.30
CA ASP A 497 16.75 -23.34 -14.19
C ASP A 497 17.93 -22.51 -14.70
N LYS A 498 18.28 -22.67 -15.98
CA LYS A 498 19.37 -21.93 -16.65
C LYS A 498 18.89 -21.23 -17.93
N ARG A 499 17.58 -21.22 -18.19
CA ARG A 499 17.00 -20.78 -19.46
C ARG A 499 16.15 -19.56 -19.23
N ILE A 500 16.39 -18.52 -20.03
CA ILE A 500 15.49 -17.37 -20.15
C ILE A 500 14.26 -17.86 -20.91
N ILE A 501 13.08 -17.53 -20.40
CA ILE A 501 11.79 -17.89 -20.99
C ILE A 501 11.20 -16.64 -21.61
N ASP A 502 11.17 -16.60 -22.94
CA ASP A 502 10.52 -15.53 -23.67
C ASP A 502 9.01 -15.53 -23.40
N LEU A 503 8.62 -14.52 -22.62
CA LEU A 503 7.23 -14.28 -22.27
C LEU A 503 6.48 -13.50 -23.36
N ALA A 504 7.16 -12.72 -24.20
CA ALA A 504 6.56 -11.83 -25.18
C ALA A 504 5.95 -12.62 -26.36
N ARG A 505 4.64 -12.83 -26.32
CA ARG A 505 3.91 -13.66 -27.30
C ARG A 505 2.72 -12.91 -27.88
N ARG A 506 2.31 -13.26 -29.11
CA ARG A 506 1.24 -12.57 -29.87
C ARG A 506 -0.08 -12.30 -29.15
N LYS A 507 -0.40 -12.99 -28.04
CA LYS A 507 -1.65 -12.84 -27.28
C LYS A 507 -1.45 -12.33 -25.84
N ILE A 508 -0.23 -12.01 -25.43
CA ILE A 508 0.00 -11.36 -24.13
C ILE A 508 0.34 -9.89 -24.38
N GLN A 509 -0.31 -9.01 -23.62
CA GLN A 509 -0.05 -7.59 -23.69
C GLN A 509 1.25 -7.26 -22.96
N LEU A 510 1.93 -6.21 -23.41
CA LEU A 510 3.04 -5.62 -22.69
C LEU A 510 2.51 -4.75 -21.56
N CYS A 511 3.31 -4.60 -20.51
CA CYS A 511 3.00 -3.68 -19.43
C CYS A 511 3.38 -2.25 -19.81
N HIS A 512 2.44 -1.34 -19.64
CA HIS A 512 2.69 0.10 -19.63
C HIS A 512 3.13 0.57 -18.25
N GLU A 513 3.76 1.75 -18.15
CA GLU A 513 4.17 2.33 -16.85
C GLU A 513 2.99 2.54 -15.89
N ASN A 514 1.78 2.73 -16.43
CA ASN A 514 0.53 2.88 -15.66
C ASN A 514 -0.17 1.54 -15.35
N ASP A 515 0.40 0.41 -15.81
CA ASP A 515 -0.15 -0.90 -15.52
C ASP A 515 0.43 -1.45 -14.21
N VAL A 516 -0.47 -1.77 -13.26
CA VAL A 516 -0.25 -2.28 -11.88
C VAL A 516 -0.21 -1.21 -10.81
#